data_AF-A0A7T5BU43-F1
#
_entry.id   AF-A0A7T5BU43-F1
#
_cell.length_a   1.000
_cell.length_b   1.000
_cell.length_c   1.000
_cell.angle_alpha   90.00
_cell.angle_beta   90.00
_cell.angle_gamma   90.00
#
_symmetry.space_group_name_H-M   'P 1'
#
loop_
_entity.id
_entity.type
_entity.pdbx_description
1 polymer ?
#
loop_
_entity_poly.entity_id
_entity_poly.type
_entity_poly.pdbx_seq_one_letter_code
_entity_poly.pdbx_strand_id
1 'polypeptide(L)'
;MSLLLVTGLYKQEDGRFVGGYSIAELLSQYTQDDIYLHTNFSTTEYDQTKILKKHLRQQGIMTDYAKSVAVDYGTLYTDTFNAGSNLFETFKNNEKYLKNISQIILTTDINERDYRVIRNFAINHKVPITVFTCNEFKIRNTENMTIVEVDGSGLPNYHLHKEKIIEYLQHKNIIDIKRVNQRNLPPTKVNKAGKNILQLIFIGLSLFLMAYLGFLLMDRLSGTESHIESNIEWSQSIDHPDCHTVLECKALGDSYLNELSTYIDFGDEPHIFFENRSRTYFIDYQVEGTELTDITVKGDLPAGNEGEFIDLWHTLTRVFPEQYLDAIHTYRLFSDGEGNTAAFVSIERDGTTLGIDVRDNLDKPSTYRNLIHEFGHLYSLPIDDFTSDCDTTDLNCLKENTILDDFRDRFWSQYDEQWHENSGKSQAQIEGFYNNNVTAFYTPYQATNVKEDYAITFMQFITDKIPSNSSQLRDVKVQSMYENNDLVVMRVNILEAFLQLEKERAS
;
A
#
# COMPACT_ATOMS: atom_id res chain seq x y z
N MET A 1 35.74 31.98 2.18
CA MET A 1 34.91 32.04 0.95
C MET A 1 34.21 30.69 0.79
N SER A 2 33.26 30.55 -0.14
CA SER A 2 32.54 29.30 -0.35
C SER A 2 32.51 28.93 -1.82
N LEU A 3 33.01 27.73 -2.11
CA LEU A 3 33.10 27.18 -3.46
C LEU A 3 31.94 26.22 -3.68
N LEU A 4 31.25 26.37 -4.81
CA LEU A 4 30.35 25.34 -5.31
C LEU A 4 31.06 24.55 -6.40
N LEU A 5 31.34 23.28 -6.14
CA LEU A 5 31.75 22.33 -7.16
C LEU A 5 30.55 21.55 -7.65
N VAL A 6 30.31 21.57 -8.95
CA VAL A 6 29.30 20.73 -9.59
C VAL A 6 29.96 19.78 -10.57
N THR A 7 29.74 18.48 -10.38
CA THR A 7 30.47 17.47 -11.13
C THR A 7 29.79 16.11 -11.19
N GLY A 8 30.12 15.35 -12.24
CA GLY A 8 29.76 13.94 -12.38
C GLY A 8 30.62 13.00 -11.50
N LEU A 9 30.05 11.82 -11.26
CA LEU A 9 30.64 10.70 -10.52
C LEU A 9 30.64 9.43 -11.38
N TYR A 10 31.81 8.82 -11.53
CA TYR A 10 31.99 7.59 -12.30
C TYR A 10 32.74 6.54 -11.48
N LYS A 11 32.58 5.28 -11.85
CA LYS A 11 33.40 4.17 -11.37
C LYS A 11 34.21 3.57 -12.52
N GLN A 12 35.41 3.10 -12.24
CA GLN A 12 36.14 2.18 -13.13
C GLN A 12 35.68 0.74 -12.91
N GLU A 13 36.10 -0.18 -13.79
CA GLU A 13 35.77 -1.62 -13.70
C GLU A 13 36.20 -2.25 -12.36
N ASP A 14 37.25 -1.72 -11.73
CA ASP A 14 37.73 -2.14 -10.42
C ASP A 14 36.94 -1.55 -9.23
N GLY A 15 35.87 -0.79 -9.52
CA GLY A 15 34.99 -0.17 -8.54
C GLY A 15 35.52 1.13 -7.93
N ARG A 16 36.71 1.63 -8.32
CA ARG A 16 37.22 2.92 -7.83
C ARG A 16 36.45 4.08 -8.45
N PHE A 17 36.11 5.07 -7.63
CA PHE A 17 35.51 6.31 -8.13
C PHE A 17 36.54 7.13 -8.93
N VAL A 18 36.10 7.68 -10.06
CA VAL A 18 36.86 8.54 -10.99
C VAL A 18 35.96 9.64 -11.57
N GLY A 19 36.54 10.51 -12.40
CA GLY A 19 35.82 11.61 -13.05
C GLY A 19 36.03 12.96 -12.35
N GLY A 20 35.09 13.89 -12.53
CA GLY A 20 35.24 15.24 -12.02
C GLY A 20 35.15 15.37 -10.49
N TYR A 21 34.60 14.37 -9.77
CA TYR A 21 34.64 14.36 -8.29
C TYR A 21 36.06 14.48 -7.72
N SER A 22 37.06 14.03 -8.48
CA SER A 22 38.47 14.14 -8.11
C SER A 22 38.91 15.59 -7.93
N ILE A 23 38.24 16.55 -8.58
CA ILE A 23 38.44 17.99 -8.37
C ILE A 23 38.04 18.37 -6.93
N ALA A 24 37.01 17.75 -6.36
CA ALA A 24 36.59 18.00 -4.97
C ALA A 24 37.70 17.65 -3.99
N GLU A 25 38.33 16.50 -4.19
CA GLU A 25 39.47 16.03 -3.38
C GLU A 25 40.73 16.87 -3.57
N LEU A 26 40.91 17.47 -4.77
CA LEU A 26 41.99 18.41 -5.00
C LEU A 26 41.74 19.72 -4.25
N LEU A 27 40.54 20.30 -4.40
CA LEU A 27 40.18 21.54 -3.71
C LEU A 27 40.36 21.40 -2.20
N SER A 28 39.95 20.27 -1.61
CA SER A 28 40.09 20.06 -0.16
C SER A 28 41.54 20.08 0.32
N GLN A 29 42.52 19.80 -0.55
CA GLN A 29 43.93 19.81 -0.18
C GLN A 29 44.57 21.20 -0.22
N TYR A 30 44.01 22.15 -0.98
CA TYR A 30 44.68 23.43 -1.30
C TYR A 30 43.85 24.67 -0.94
N THR A 31 42.65 24.55 -0.40
CA THR A 31 41.90 25.70 0.14
C THR A 31 41.35 25.42 1.53
N GLN A 32 41.15 26.48 2.32
CA GLN A 32 40.40 26.46 3.58
C GLN A 32 38.93 26.85 3.40
N ASP A 33 38.54 27.24 2.19
CA ASP A 33 37.17 27.61 1.87
C ASP A 33 36.21 26.44 2.03
N ASP A 34 34.96 26.75 2.36
CA ASP A 34 33.90 25.76 2.41
C ASP A 34 33.62 25.24 0.99
N ILE A 35 33.68 23.91 0.81
CA ILE A 35 33.45 23.26 -0.47
C ILE A 35 32.08 22.59 -0.43
N TYR A 36 31.14 23.14 -1.20
CA TYR A 36 29.83 22.55 -1.44
C TYR A 36 29.91 21.68 -2.69
N LEU A 37 29.59 20.40 -2.56
CA LEU A 37 29.54 19.47 -3.68
C LEU A 37 28.09 19.27 -4.13
N HIS A 38 27.81 19.58 -5.39
CA HIS A 38 26.60 19.14 -6.07
C HIS A 38 26.94 18.02 -7.05
N THR A 39 26.29 16.88 -6.86
CA THR A 39 26.40 15.68 -7.69
C THR A 39 25.19 14.77 -7.42
N ASN A 40 25.04 13.71 -8.21
CA ASN A 40 23.95 12.74 -8.09
C ASN A 40 24.48 11.45 -7.46
N PHE A 41 24.17 11.22 -6.19
CA PHE A 41 24.52 10.00 -5.50
C PHE A 41 23.52 8.87 -5.82
N SER A 42 24.00 7.69 -6.17
CA SER A 42 23.16 6.52 -6.41
C SER A 42 22.49 6.00 -5.12
N THR A 43 21.19 5.69 -5.18
CA THR A 43 20.48 4.95 -4.11
C THR A 43 20.44 3.44 -4.36
N THR A 44 20.68 2.98 -5.58
CA THR A 44 20.83 1.54 -5.89
C THR A 44 22.16 1.00 -5.36
N GLU A 45 23.17 1.88 -5.24
CA GLU A 45 24.51 1.53 -4.74
C GLU A 45 24.77 2.06 -3.32
N TYR A 46 23.83 1.77 -2.41
CA TYR A 46 23.76 2.38 -1.08
C TYR A 46 25.07 2.32 -0.26
N ASP A 47 25.72 1.15 -0.19
CA ASP A 47 26.91 0.98 0.63
C ASP A 47 28.10 1.79 0.11
N GLN A 48 28.28 1.81 -1.21
CA GLN A 48 29.31 2.61 -1.87
C GLN A 48 29.04 4.11 -1.65
N THR A 49 27.78 4.54 -1.79
CA THR A 49 27.34 5.90 -1.51
C THR A 49 27.66 6.33 -0.08
N LYS A 50 27.41 5.44 0.90
CA LYS A 50 27.69 5.70 2.32
C LYS A 50 29.19 5.84 2.57
N ILE A 51 30.02 4.98 1.99
CA ILE A 51 31.49 5.04 2.09
C ILE A 51 32.02 6.33 1.46
N LEU A 52 31.56 6.66 0.25
CA LEU A 52 31.99 7.86 -0.48
C LEU A 52 31.60 9.15 0.26
N LYS A 53 30.36 9.26 0.73
CA LYS A 53 29.92 10.44 1.53
C LYS A 53 30.74 10.60 2.81
N LYS A 54 31.11 9.50 3.47
CA LYS A 54 31.98 9.52 4.65
C LYS A 54 33.38 10.00 4.30
N HIS A 55 33.97 9.48 3.23
CA HIS A 55 35.29 9.88 2.73
C HIS A 55 35.35 11.36 2.37
N LEU A 56 34.43 11.85 1.55
CA LEU A 56 34.36 13.27 1.15
C LEU A 56 34.21 14.20 2.36
N ARG A 57 33.39 13.81 3.33
CA ARG A 57 33.22 14.55 4.56
C ARG A 57 34.49 14.60 5.42
N GLN A 58 35.25 13.50 5.50
CA GLN A 58 36.55 13.47 6.17
C GLN A 58 37.57 14.41 5.51
N GLN A 59 37.39 14.70 4.22
CA GLN A 59 38.15 15.72 3.49
C GLN A 59 37.61 17.14 3.68
N GLY A 60 36.57 17.36 4.49
CA GLY A 60 36.01 18.69 4.71
C GLY A 60 35.02 19.15 3.62
N ILE A 61 34.52 18.24 2.79
CA ILE A 61 33.59 18.54 1.69
C ILE A 61 32.14 18.38 2.17
N MET A 62 31.30 19.37 1.87
CA MET A 62 29.88 19.37 2.24
C MET A 62 29.05 18.65 1.17
N THR A 63 28.51 17.49 1.52
CA THR A 63 27.69 16.64 0.64
C THR A 63 26.20 16.66 0.99
N ASP A 64 25.80 17.40 2.03
CA ASP A 64 24.41 17.45 2.53
C ASP A 64 23.41 18.03 1.50
N TYR A 65 23.91 18.72 0.48
CA TYR A 65 23.12 19.39 -0.56
C TYR A 65 23.17 18.69 -1.92
N ALA A 66 24.00 17.64 -2.04
CA ALA A 66 23.97 16.76 -3.18
C ALA A 66 22.66 15.95 -3.18
N LYS A 67 22.20 15.57 -4.36
CA LYS A 67 20.94 14.84 -4.51
C LYS A 67 21.20 13.35 -4.66
N SER A 68 20.16 12.56 -4.49
CA SER A 68 20.21 11.12 -4.63
C SER A 68 19.19 10.65 -5.66
N VAL A 69 19.56 9.69 -6.50
CA VAL A 69 18.75 9.19 -7.62
C VAL A 69 18.76 7.66 -7.67
N ALA A 70 17.66 7.07 -8.13
CA ALA A 70 17.44 5.62 -8.15
C ALA A 70 18.05 4.92 -9.38
N VAL A 71 19.32 5.20 -9.67
CA VAL A 71 20.10 4.61 -10.76
C VAL A 71 21.56 4.45 -10.31
N ASP A 72 22.28 3.48 -10.88
CA ASP A 72 23.70 3.25 -10.62
C ASP A 72 24.57 4.47 -10.99
N TYR A 73 25.78 4.52 -10.42
CA TYR A 73 26.77 5.51 -10.83
C TYR A 73 27.13 5.36 -12.31
N GLY A 74 27.72 6.42 -12.90
CA GLY A 74 28.33 6.28 -14.21
C GLY A 74 29.48 5.28 -14.18
N THR A 75 29.80 4.67 -15.32
CA THR A 75 30.95 3.77 -15.48
C THR A 75 31.87 4.33 -16.55
N LEU A 76 33.15 4.48 -16.24
CA LEU A 76 34.18 4.97 -17.17
C LEU A 76 35.06 3.81 -17.62
N TYR A 77 35.04 3.56 -18.93
CA TYR A 77 35.89 2.58 -19.61
C TYR A 77 37.07 3.30 -20.29
N THR A 78 37.98 2.52 -20.90
CA THR A 78 39.18 3.06 -21.55
C THR A 78 38.87 4.01 -22.71
N ASP A 79 37.82 3.73 -23.49
CA ASP A 79 37.48 4.42 -24.74
C ASP A 79 36.03 4.92 -24.78
N THR A 80 35.23 4.63 -23.75
CA THR A 80 33.81 5.01 -23.66
C THR A 80 33.38 5.20 -22.22
N PHE A 81 32.17 5.73 -22.01
CA PHE A 81 31.58 5.82 -20.68
C PHE A 81 30.06 5.68 -20.73
N ASN A 82 29.49 5.19 -19.62
CA ASN A 82 28.08 5.30 -19.31
C ASN A 82 27.90 6.43 -18.29
N ALA A 83 27.04 7.40 -18.58
CA ALA A 83 26.80 8.55 -17.72
C ALA A 83 26.03 8.20 -16.43
N GLY A 84 25.21 7.15 -16.42
CA GLY A 84 24.44 6.68 -15.26
C GLY A 84 23.70 7.82 -14.53
N SER A 85 23.86 7.87 -13.20
CA SER A 85 23.30 8.91 -12.33
C SER A 85 23.61 10.37 -12.76
N ASN A 86 24.64 10.62 -13.57
CA ASN A 86 25.01 11.98 -14.01
C ASN A 86 24.02 12.59 -15.01
N LEU A 87 23.13 11.78 -15.60
CA LEU A 87 22.09 12.25 -16.53
C LEU A 87 20.89 12.90 -15.84
N PHE A 88 20.77 12.82 -14.51
CA PHE A 88 19.60 13.34 -13.80
C PHE A 88 19.69 14.83 -13.52
N GLU A 89 18.57 15.51 -13.72
CA GLU A 89 18.38 16.94 -13.47
C GLU A 89 17.99 17.17 -12.02
N THR A 90 18.93 17.57 -11.18
CA THR A 90 18.70 17.67 -9.74
C THR A 90 19.10 18.99 -9.12
N PHE A 91 19.71 19.88 -9.90
CA PHE A 91 20.09 21.21 -9.43
C PHE A 91 18.85 22.10 -9.22
N LYS A 92 18.74 22.69 -8.02
CA LYS A 92 17.69 23.64 -7.66
C LYS A 92 18.31 24.99 -7.34
N ASN A 93 17.96 26.02 -8.11
CA ASN A 93 18.53 27.36 -8.00
C ASN A 93 18.04 28.19 -6.78
N ASN A 94 17.14 27.65 -5.96
CA ASN A 94 16.56 28.30 -4.79
C ASN A 94 17.08 27.74 -3.45
N GLU A 95 18.12 26.89 -3.48
CA GLU A 95 18.70 26.29 -2.28
C GLU A 95 19.41 27.33 -1.42
N LYS A 96 19.24 27.25 -0.09
CA LYS A 96 19.72 28.30 0.85
C LYS A 96 21.25 28.48 0.81
N TYR A 97 22.01 27.41 0.58
CA TYR A 97 23.47 27.46 0.57
C TYR A 97 24.03 28.29 -0.61
N LEU A 98 23.26 28.43 -1.69
CA LEU A 98 23.67 29.17 -2.88
C LEU A 98 23.86 30.68 -2.63
N LYS A 99 23.24 31.22 -1.57
CA LYS A 99 23.32 32.65 -1.22
C LYS A 99 24.72 33.12 -0.86
N ASN A 100 25.59 32.21 -0.41
CA ASN A 100 26.92 32.54 0.10
C ASN A 100 28.05 32.05 -0.82
N ILE A 101 27.72 31.51 -2.00
CA ILE A 101 28.72 30.99 -2.93
C ILE A 101 29.44 32.15 -3.60
N SER A 102 30.77 32.15 -3.50
CA SER A 102 31.64 33.19 -4.08
C SER A 102 32.27 32.78 -5.40
N GLN A 103 32.28 31.48 -5.72
CA GLN A 103 32.85 30.94 -6.96
C GLN A 103 32.18 29.60 -7.29
N ILE A 104 31.89 29.38 -8.57
CA ILE A 104 31.43 28.08 -9.09
C ILE A 104 32.55 27.43 -9.90
N ILE A 105 32.76 26.14 -9.66
CA ILE A 105 33.58 25.25 -10.47
C ILE A 105 32.64 24.19 -11.03
N LEU A 106 32.62 24.06 -12.35
CA LEU A 106 31.67 23.22 -13.07
C LEU A 106 32.43 22.31 -14.04
N THR A 107 32.02 21.05 -14.15
CA THR A 107 32.47 20.15 -15.21
C THR A 107 31.36 19.91 -16.24
N THR A 108 31.73 19.40 -17.42
CA THR A 108 30.75 19.05 -18.48
C THR A 108 30.34 17.58 -18.48
N ASP A 109 30.71 16.82 -17.45
CA ASP A 109 30.28 15.42 -17.24
C ASP A 109 28.96 15.30 -16.44
N ILE A 110 28.11 16.32 -16.52
CA ILE A 110 26.78 16.39 -15.91
C ILE A 110 25.70 16.59 -16.98
N ASN A 111 24.43 16.46 -16.62
CA ASN A 111 23.31 16.76 -17.50
C ASN A 111 23.38 18.21 -18.05
N GLU A 112 23.18 18.37 -19.37
CA GLU A 112 23.26 19.67 -20.07
C GLU A 112 22.23 20.69 -19.55
N ARG A 113 21.05 20.26 -19.11
CA ARG A 113 20.05 21.14 -18.52
C ARG A 113 20.52 21.71 -17.18
N ASP A 114 21.07 20.88 -16.29
CA ASP A 114 21.64 21.35 -15.02
C ASP A 114 22.79 22.33 -15.28
N TYR A 115 23.67 22.02 -16.24
CA TYR A 115 24.71 22.95 -16.70
C TYR A 115 24.12 24.33 -17.08
N ARG A 116 23.06 24.35 -17.89
CA ARG A 116 22.39 25.60 -18.30
C ARG A 116 21.75 26.34 -17.12
N VAL A 117 21.12 25.62 -16.20
CA VAL A 117 20.48 26.22 -15.01
C VAL A 117 21.54 26.84 -14.09
N ILE A 118 22.66 26.16 -13.85
CA ILE A 118 23.77 26.64 -13.02
C ILE A 118 24.43 27.86 -13.66
N ARG A 119 24.68 27.81 -14.98
CA ARG A 119 25.18 28.96 -15.74
C ARG A 119 24.27 30.17 -15.58
N ASN A 120 22.96 30.00 -15.77
CA ASN A 120 22.00 31.10 -15.62
C ASN A 120 21.95 31.63 -14.19
N PHE A 121 22.06 30.75 -13.19
CA PHE A 121 22.19 31.14 -11.79
C PHE A 121 23.43 32.01 -11.57
N ALA A 122 24.60 31.59 -12.06
CA ALA A 122 25.85 32.32 -11.95
C ALA A 122 25.76 33.73 -12.56
N ILE A 123 25.23 33.82 -13.78
CA ILE A 123 25.04 35.10 -14.50
C ILE A 123 24.11 36.03 -13.71
N ASN A 124 22.94 35.54 -13.28
CA ASN A 124 21.94 36.34 -12.59
C ASN A 124 22.44 36.86 -11.23
N HIS A 125 23.31 36.11 -10.57
CA HIS A 125 23.85 36.46 -9.25
C HIS A 125 25.27 37.03 -9.31
N LYS A 126 25.82 37.24 -10.51
CA LYS A 126 27.20 37.73 -10.74
C LYS A 126 28.26 36.91 -10.01
N VAL A 127 28.06 35.59 -9.92
CA VAL A 127 29.02 34.67 -9.31
C VAL A 127 29.99 34.21 -10.41
N PRO A 128 31.31 34.38 -10.23
CA PRO A 128 32.28 33.87 -11.20
C PRO A 128 32.18 32.35 -11.36
N ILE A 129 32.29 31.89 -12.60
CA ILE A 129 32.18 30.48 -12.95
C ILE A 129 33.37 30.05 -13.82
N THR A 130 34.01 28.95 -13.40
CA THR A 130 35.08 28.27 -14.13
C THR A 130 34.57 26.90 -14.54
N VAL A 131 34.57 26.64 -15.84
CA VAL A 131 34.13 25.38 -16.44
C VAL A 131 35.36 24.60 -16.89
N PHE A 132 35.60 23.44 -16.29
CA PHE A 132 36.54 22.46 -16.82
C PHE A 132 35.81 21.52 -17.76
N THR A 133 36.36 21.25 -18.93
CA THR A 133 35.71 20.37 -19.91
C THR A 133 36.67 19.38 -20.50
N CYS A 134 36.18 18.15 -20.71
CA CYS A 134 36.84 17.16 -21.54
C CYS A 134 36.18 17.03 -22.93
N ASN A 135 35.33 18.00 -23.31
CA ASN A 135 34.47 18.01 -24.50
C ASN A 135 33.36 16.93 -24.53
N GLU A 136 32.81 16.55 -23.37
CA GLU A 136 31.68 15.59 -23.27
C GLU A 136 30.42 16.09 -23.99
N PHE A 137 30.19 17.40 -24.01
CA PHE A 137 29.21 18.05 -24.88
C PHE A 137 29.65 19.43 -25.33
N LYS A 138 29.06 19.92 -26.43
CA LYS A 138 29.40 21.23 -26.99
C LYS A 138 28.84 22.37 -26.14
N ILE A 139 29.72 23.13 -25.50
CA ILE A 139 29.34 24.34 -24.77
C ILE A 139 28.93 25.43 -25.77
N ARG A 140 27.71 25.97 -25.60
CA ARG A 140 27.21 27.11 -26.37
C ARG A 140 27.16 28.35 -25.47
N ASN A 141 27.47 29.52 -26.04
CA ASN A 141 27.45 30.82 -25.36
C ASN A 141 28.40 30.90 -24.15
N THR A 142 29.64 31.32 -24.42
CA THR A 142 30.76 31.36 -23.48
C THR A 142 30.91 32.70 -22.74
N GLU A 143 29.99 33.65 -22.96
CA GLU A 143 30.05 34.97 -22.33
C GLU A 143 29.97 34.86 -20.80
N ASN A 144 30.81 35.64 -20.12
CA ASN A 144 30.89 35.72 -18.65
C ASN A 144 31.26 34.40 -17.94
N MET A 145 31.89 33.46 -18.64
CA MET A 145 32.41 32.22 -18.07
C MET A 145 33.87 32.03 -18.48
N THR A 146 34.65 31.38 -17.61
CA THR A 146 35.98 30.92 -18.01
C THR A 146 35.94 29.43 -18.32
N ILE A 147 36.30 29.06 -19.55
CA ILE A 147 36.32 27.65 -19.99
C ILE A 147 37.78 27.20 -20.07
N VAL A 148 38.04 26.03 -19.48
CA VAL A 148 39.35 25.39 -19.46
C VAL A 148 39.17 24.00 -20.06
N GLU A 149 39.63 23.83 -21.29
CA GLU A 149 39.69 22.51 -21.93
C GLU A 149 40.84 21.72 -21.28
N VAL A 150 40.47 20.70 -20.54
CA VAL A 150 41.38 19.82 -19.80
C VAL A 150 41.85 18.70 -20.70
N ASP A 151 40.91 18.08 -21.41
CA ASP A 151 41.08 17.01 -22.39
C ASP A 151 40.16 17.29 -23.59
N GLY A 152 40.52 16.80 -24.77
CA GLY A 152 39.69 16.89 -25.98
C GLY A 152 39.01 15.58 -26.37
N SER A 153 39.20 14.52 -25.58
CA SER A 153 38.78 13.14 -25.90
C SER A 153 37.26 12.90 -25.90
N GLY A 154 36.48 13.77 -25.25
CA GLY A 154 35.06 13.55 -24.98
C GLY A 154 34.80 12.61 -23.80
N LEU A 155 35.85 12.08 -23.16
CA LEU A 155 35.75 11.20 -22.00
C LEU A 155 36.00 12.01 -20.71
N PRO A 156 35.28 11.75 -19.60
CA PRO A 156 35.38 12.51 -18.34
C PRO A 156 36.67 12.18 -17.54
N ASN A 157 37.83 12.38 -18.17
CA ASN A 157 39.15 12.01 -17.67
C ASN A 157 39.79 13.05 -16.72
N TYR A 158 38.99 13.88 -16.04
CA TYR A 158 39.51 14.93 -15.13
C TYR A 158 40.52 14.39 -14.11
N HIS A 159 40.31 13.17 -13.63
CA HIS A 159 41.16 12.49 -12.67
C HIS A 159 42.58 12.17 -13.19
N LEU A 160 42.80 12.17 -14.50
CA LEU A 160 44.13 12.00 -15.14
C LEU A 160 44.86 13.33 -15.31
N HIS A 161 44.14 14.44 -15.28
CA HIS A 161 44.66 15.78 -15.60
C HIS A 161 44.70 16.69 -14.36
N LYS A 162 44.92 16.11 -13.17
CA LYS A 162 44.90 16.82 -11.88
C LYS A 162 45.90 17.97 -11.84
N GLU A 163 47.09 17.78 -12.39
CA GLU A 163 48.16 18.80 -12.40
C GLU A 163 47.74 20.06 -13.16
N LYS A 164 47.24 19.90 -14.38
CA LYS A 164 46.72 20.98 -15.22
C LYS A 164 45.59 21.76 -14.53
N ILE A 165 44.69 21.06 -13.84
CA ILE A 165 43.60 21.67 -13.08
C ILE A 165 44.15 22.47 -11.89
N ILE A 166 45.09 21.92 -11.12
CA ILE A 166 45.71 22.59 -9.97
C ILE A 166 46.46 23.85 -10.40
N GLU A 167 47.31 23.75 -11.41
CA GLU A 167 48.10 24.88 -11.93
C GLU A 167 47.19 26.04 -12.33
N TYR A 168 46.09 25.73 -13.03
CA TYR A 168 45.12 26.73 -13.42
C TYR A 168 44.46 27.39 -12.20
N LEU A 169 43.97 26.59 -11.24
CA LEU A 169 43.28 27.10 -10.05
C LEU A 169 44.22 27.96 -9.18
N GLN A 170 45.50 27.58 -9.06
CA GLN A 170 46.52 28.36 -8.36
C GLN A 170 46.84 29.66 -9.07
N HIS A 171 47.04 29.62 -10.40
CA HIS A 171 47.29 30.82 -11.21
C HIS A 171 46.12 31.83 -11.13
N LYS A 172 44.89 31.35 -10.97
CA LYS A 172 43.70 32.19 -10.76
C LYS A 172 43.45 32.58 -9.31
N ASN A 173 44.32 32.19 -8.38
CA ASN A 173 44.17 32.40 -6.94
C ASN A 173 42.83 31.86 -6.38
N ILE A 174 42.30 30.79 -6.97
CA ILE A 174 41.11 30.08 -6.49
C ILE A 174 41.48 29.11 -5.36
N ILE A 175 42.71 28.57 -5.40
CA ILE A 175 43.32 27.74 -4.35
C ILE A 175 44.75 28.21 -4.06
N ASP A 176 45.30 27.81 -2.90
CA ASP A 176 46.67 28.11 -2.47
C ASP A 176 47.69 27.19 -3.16
N ILE A 177 48.95 27.66 -3.20
CA ILE A 177 50.11 26.89 -3.64
C ILE A 177 50.47 25.82 -2.59
N LYS A 178 50.30 26.15 -1.31
CA LYS A 178 50.61 25.22 -0.20
C LYS A 178 49.41 24.38 0.17
N ARG A 179 49.67 23.12 0.53
CA ARG A 179 48.65 22.22 1.07
C ARG A 179 48.18 22.69 2.44
N VAL A 180 46.91 22.45 2.71
CA VAL A 180 46.26 22.72 3.98
C VAL A 180 46.55 21.59 4.97
N ASN A 181 47.08 21.94 6.14
CA ASN A 181 47.49 20.95 7.15
C ASN A 181 46.32 20.40 8.00
N GLN A 182 45.26 21.19 8.23
CA GLN A 182 44.06 20.78 8.98
C GLN A 182 42.83 21.56 8.49
N ARG A 183 41.72 20.86 8.23
CA ARG A 183 40.41 21.44 7.86
C ARG A 183 39.39 21.26 8.98
N ASN A 184 38.49 22.23 9.09
CA ASN A 184 37.28 22.06 9.90
C ASN A 184 36.36 21.05 9.23
N LEU A 185 36.00 19.99 9.96
CA LEU A 185 35.06 18.98 9.46
C LEU A 185 33.63 19.52 9.49
N PRO A 186 32.79 19.21 8.48
CA PRO A 186 31.39 19.55 8.48
C PRO A 186 30.72 19.00 9.75
N PRO A 187 29.78 19.72 10.39
CA PRO A 187 29.09 19.25 11.59
C PRO A 187 28.28 17.98 11.31
N THR A 188 28.27 17.01 12.23
CA THR A 188 27.42 15.80 12.11
C THR A 188 25.97 16.19 12.41
N LYS A 189 25.00 15.51 11.76
CA LYS A 189 23.58 15.66 12.13
C LYS A 189 23.34 15.40 13.63
N VAL A 190 24.22 14.62 14.26
CA VAL A 190 24.25 14.33 15.71
C VAL A 190 24.58 15.57 16.56
N ASN A 191 25.44 16.49 16.10
CA ASN A 191 25.76 17.72 16.85
C ASN A 191 24.69 18.83 16.75
N LYS A 192 23.71 18.69 15.85
CA LYS A 192 22.53 19.57 15.78
C LYS A 192 21.40 19.13 16.73
N ALA A 193 21.46 17.89 17.24
CA ALA A 193 20.40 17.30 18.06
C ALA A 193 20.38 17.80 19.50
N GLY A 194 21.53 18.19 20.07
CA GLY A 194 21.63 18.58 21.49
C GLY A 194 20.77 19.79 21.90
N LYS A 195 20.51 20.71 20.96
CA LYS A 195 19.65 21.90 21.22
C LYS A 195 18.17 21.63 20.91
N ASN A 196 17.89 20.67 20.03
CA ASN A 196 16.53 20.31 19.60
C ASN A 196 15.87 19.30 20.54
N ILE A 197 16.64 18.51 21.30
CA ILE A 197 16.08 17.54 22.26
C ILE A 197 15.29 18.24 23.37
N LEU A 198 15.77 19.37 23.90
CA LEU A 198 15.04 20.11 24.94
C LEU A 198 13.73 20.72 24.42
N GLN A 199 13.73 21.24 23.19
CA GLN A 199 12.51 21.75 22.54
C GLN A 199 11.53 20.62 22.20
N LEU A 200 12.03 19.46 21.74
CA LEU A 200 11.19 18.30 21.44
C LEU A 200 10.60 17.67 22.71
N ILE A 201 11.32 17.70 23.84
CA ILE A 201 10.76 17.30 25.14
C ILE A 201 9.63 18.26 25.55
N PHE A 202 9.81 19.57 25.38
CA PHE A 202 8.78 20.56 25.73
C PHE A 202 7.55 20.47 24.82
N ILE A 203 7.77 20.30 23.50
CA ILE A 203 6.70 20.10 22.52
C ILE A 203 6.01 18.75 22.77
N GLY A 204 6.76 17.70 23.07
CA GLY A 204 6.23 16.37 23.41
C GLY A 204 5.38 16.40 24.68
N LEU A 205 5.83 17.07 25.73
CA LEU A 205 5.04 17.28 26.96
C LEU A 205 3.78 18.12 26.69
N SER A 206 3.88 19.14 25.86
CA SER A 206 2.73 19.99 25.51
C SER A 206 1.71 19.26 24.64
N LEU A 207 2.18 18.47 23.66
CA LEU A 207 1.33 17.60 22.83
C LEU A 207 0.69 16.50 23.67
N PHE A 208 1.44 15.88 24.58
CA PHE A 208 0.91 14.90 25.51
C PHE A 208 -0.16 15.51 26.41
N LEU A 209 0.09 16.71 26.95
CA LEU A 209 -0.89 17.41 27.78
C LEU A 209 -2.14 17.80 26.97
N MET A 210 -1.98 18.26 25.72
CA MET A 210 -3.11 18.57 24.84
C MET A 210 -3.87 17.31 24.42
N ALA A 211 -3.19 16.20 24.12
CA ALA A 211 -3.82 14.93 23.82
C ALA A 211 -4.53 14.36 25.05
N TYR A 212 -3.94 14.47 26.24
CA TYR A 212 -4.54 14.04 27.50
C TYR A 212 -5.74 14.90 27.89
N LEU A 213 -5.64 16.22 27.78
CA LEU A 213 -6.78 17.13 27.96
C LEU A 213 -7.84 16.92 26.88
N GLY A 214 -7.43 16.64 25.65
CA GLY A 214 -8.31 16.27 24.54
C GLY A 214 -9.03 14.96 24.84
N PHE A 215 -8.35 13.93 25.34
CA PHE A 215 -8.95 12.67 25.78
C PHE A 215 -9.91 12.89 26.94
N LEU A 216 -9.54 13.69 27.96
CA LEU A 216 -10.43 14.02 29.07
C LEU A 216 -11.64 14.84 28.64
N LEU A 217 -11.48 15.70 27.64
CA LEU A 217 -12.57 16.47 27.05
C LEU A 217 -13.45 15.56 26.18
N MET A 218 -12.85 14.63 25.44
CA MET A 218 -13.54 13.65 24.61
C MET A 218 -14.31 12.66 25.49
N ASP A 219 -13.74 12.18 26.59
CA ASP A 219 -14.40 11.35 27.62
C ASP A 219 -15.56 12.10 28.31
N ARG A 220 -15.47 13.43 28.43
CA ARG A 220 -16.56 14.29 28.93
C ARG A 220 -17.61 14.66 27.88
N LEU A 221 -17.24 14.68 26.60
CA LEU A 221 -18.09 15.08 25.47
C LEU A 221 -18.69 13.88 24.74
N SER A 222 -18.11 12.69 24.88
CA SER A 222 -18.71 11.38 24.58
C SER A 222 -19.77 11.14 25.64
N GLY A 223 -20.83 11.95 25.59
CA GLY A 223 -22.06 11.65 26.28
C GLY A 223 -22.52 10.28 25.82
N THR A 224 -22.59 9.34 26.76
CA THR A 224 -23.33 8.08 26.66
C THR A 224 -23.33 7.49 25.25
N GLU A 225 -22.18 7.02 24.77
CA GLU A 225 -22.22 5.91 23.81
C GLU A 225 -22.98 4.80 24.54
N SER A 226 -24.17 4.45 24.04
CA SER A 226 -24.81 3.21 24.44
C SER A 226 -23.82 2.11 24.06
N HIS A 227 -23.12 1.54 25.05
CA HIS A 227 -22.25 0.40 24.81
C HIS A 227 -23.15 -0.73 24.30
N ILE A 228 -23.14 -0.94 22.97
CA ILE A 228 -23.77 -2.08 22.34
C ILE A 228 -22.90 -3.26 22.74
N GLU A 229 -23.44 -4.14 23.58
CA GLU A 229 -22.78 -5.35 24.06
C GLU A 229 -23.50 -6.59 23.53
N SER A 230 -22.77 -7.71 23.48
CA SER A 230 -23.36 -9.02 23.24
C SER A 230 -23.72 -9.69 24.56
N ASN A 231 -24.93 -10.21 24.68
CA ASN A 231 -25.43 -10.92 25.87
C ASN A 231 -25.56 -12.41 25.56
N ILE A 232 -24.42 -13.10 25.47
CA ILE A 232 -24.37 -14.51 25.11
C ILE A 232 -24.69 -15.36 26.36
N GLU A 233 -25.78 -16.12 26.30
CA GLU A 233 -26.14 -17.11 27.32
C GLU A 233 -25.39 -18.42 27.08
N TRP A 234 -24.13 -18.50 27.53
CA TRP A 234 -23.22 -19.64 27.27
C TRP A 234 -23.76 -21.03 27.67
N SER A 235 -24.63 -21.09 28.68
CA SER A 235 -25.27 -22.33 29.15
C SER A 235 -26.61 -22.62 28.47
N GLN A 236 -27.04 -21.80 27.52
CA GLN A 236 -28.25 -22.05 26.74
C GLN A 236 -28.13 -23.39 26.02
N SER A 237 -29.19 -24.20 26.09
CA SER A 237 -29.22 -25.53 25.49
C SER A 237 -29.32 -25.43 23.96
N ILE A 238 -28.57 -26.30 23.29
CA ILE A 238 -28.56 -26.48 21.84
C ILE A 238 -29.01 -27.90 21.52
N ASP A 239 -29.86 -28.03 20.50
CA ASP A 239 -30.21 -29.32 19.91
C ASP A 239 -29.22 -29.65 18.78
N HIS A 240 -28.12 -30.30 19.14
CA HIS A 240 -27.11 -30.79 18.21
C HIS A 240 -26.55 -32.13 18.72
N PRO A 241 -26.24 -33.10 17.82
CA PRO A 241 -25.77 -34.43 18.22
C PRO A 241 -24.48 -34.40 19.05
N ASP A 242 -23.54 -33.52 18.70
CA ASP A 242 -22.18 -33.52 19.26
C ASP A 242 -21.89 -32.39 20.27
N CYS A 243 -22.85 -31.49 20.51
CA CYS A 243 -22.71 -30.40 21.47
C CYS A 243 -24.09 -29.99 21.99
N HIS A 244 -24.22 -29.65 23.28
CA HIS A 244 -25.54 -29.45 23.91
C HIS A 244 -25.72 -28.05 24.51
N THR A 245 -24.70 -27.22 24.48
CA THR A 245 -24.76 -25.81 24.91
C THR A 245 -24.04 -24.89 23.93
N VAL A 246 -24.35 -23.59 23.97
CA VAL A 246 -23.64 -22.58 23.17
C VAL A 246 -22.13 -22.65 23.39
N LEU A 247 -21.69 -22.81 24.65
CA LEU A 247 -20.27 -22.94 24.99
C LEU A 247 -19.62 -24.20 24.37
N GLU A 248 -20.30 -25.33 24.43
CA GLU A 248 -19.82 -26.59 23.86
C GLU A 248 -19.75 -26.51 22.33
N CYS A 249 -20.79 -25.99 21.68
CA CYS A 249 -20.83 -25.86 20.22
C CYS A 249 -19.80 -24.85 19.71
N LYS A 250 -19.59 -23.76 20.44
CA LYS A 250 -18.47 -22.84 20.17
C LYS A 250 -17.13 -23.57 20.23
N ALA A 251 -16.89 -24.38 21.26
CA ALA A 251 -15.64 -25.12 21.41
C ALA A 251 -15.45 -26.19 20.31
N LEU A 252 -16.53 -26.89 19.94
CA LEU A 252 -16.52 -27.89 18.87
C LEU A 252 -16.21 -27.24 17.52
N GLY A 253 -16.92 -26.17 17.18
CA GLY A 253 -16.65 -25.43 15.94
C GLY A 253 -15.24 -24.84 15.90
N ASP A 254 -14.71 -24.33 17.02
CA ASP A 254 -13.30 -23.89 17.08
C ASP A 254 -12.32 -25.05 16.87
N SER A 255 -12.67 -26.27 17.33
CA SER A 255 -11.88 -27.47 17.07
C SER A 255 -11.86 -27.81 15.58
N TYR A 256 -13.02 -27.80 14.91
CA TYR A 256 -13.10 -28.01 13.47
C TYR A 256 -12.34 -26.95 12.69
N LEU A 257 -12.44 -25.67 13.07
CA LEU A 257 -11.68 -24.60 12.45
C LEU A 257 -10.15 -24.81 12.59
N ASN A 258 -9.67 -25.22 13.76
CA ASN A 258 -8.23 -25.51 13.96
C ASN A 258 -7.75 -26.73 13.17
N GLU A 259 -8.61 -27.72 12.94
CA GLU A 259 -8.25 -28.88 12.11
C GLU A 259 -8.28 -28.52 10.63
N LEU A 260 -9.31 -27.78 10.20
CA LEU A 260 -9.46 -27.27 8.84
C LEU A 260 -8.30 -26.35 8.45
N SER A 261 -7.72 -25.61 9.41
CA SER A 261 -6.54 -24.77 9.17
C SER A 261 -5.28 -25.54 8.74
N THR A 262 -5.28 -26.87 8.84
CA THR A 262 -4.21 -27.72 8.29
C THR A 262 -4.34 -27.95 6.78
N TYR A 263 -5.52 -27.70 6.22
CA TYR A 263 -5.85 -27.86 4.79
C TYR A 263 -5.99 -26.51 4.09
N ILE A 264 -6.54 -25.51 4.78
CA ILE A 264 -6.91 -24.21 4.21
C ILE A 264 -6.60 -23.10 5.21
N ASP A 265 -5.90 -22.06 4.78
CA ASP A 265 -5.73 -20.84 5.57
C ASP A 265 -6.77 -19.79 5.15
N PHE A 266 -7.85 -19.65 5.92
CA PHE A 266 -8.87 -18.61 5.66
C PHE A 266 -8.33 -17.18 5.80
N GLY A 267 -7.15 -16.98 6.40
CA GLY A 267 -6.47 -15.69 6.47
C GLY A 267 -5.61 -15.38 5.24
N ASP A 268 -5.44 -16.33 4.32
CA ASP A 268 -4.70 -16.12 3.08
C ASP A 268 -5.59 -15.38 2.08
N GLU A 269 -5.38 -14.06 1.99
CA GLU A 269 -5.98 -13.22 0.96
C GLU A 269 -4.99 -13.13 -0.22
N PRO A 270 -5.31 -13.67 -1.41
CA PRO A 270 -4.40 -13.62 -2.53
C PRO A 270 -4.14 -12.16 -2.94
N HIS A 271 -2.98 -11.93 -3.56
CA HIS A 271 -2.69 -10.65 -4.18
C HIS A 271 -3.59 -10.45 -5.40
N ILE A 272 -4.68 -9.75 -5.18
CA ILE A 272 -5.67 -9.44 -6.20
C ILE A 272 -5.24 -8.19 -6.99
N PHE A 273 -5.08 -8.34 -8.30
CA PHE A 273 -4.89 -7.23 -9.23
C PHE A 273 -6.26 -6.71 -9.65
N PHE A 274 -6.57 -5.43 -9.40
CA PHE A 274 -7.87 -4.86 -9.77
C PHE A 274 -7.91 -4.49 -11.26
N GLU A 275 -8.65 -5.25 -12.06
CA GLU A 275 -9.03 -4.92 -13.42
C GLU A 275 -10.47 -4.43 -13.48
N ASN A 276 -10.67 -3.20 -13.95
CA ASN A 276 -12.03 -2.69 -14.15
C ASN A 276 -12.48 -3.01 -15.59
N ARG A 277 -13.17 -4.15 -15.77
CA ARG A 277 -13.81 -4.53 -17.06
C ARG A 277 -15.33 -4.48 -16.93
N SER A 278 -16.00 -4.47 -18.08
CA SER A 278 -17.46 -4.65 -18.10
C SER A 278 -17.81 -6.11 -17.80
N ARG A 279 -18.82 -6.31 -16.94
CA ARG A 279 -19.31 -7.64 -16.58
C ARG A 279 -19.76 -8.41 -17.82
N THR A 280 -19.21 -9.60 -17.99
CA THR A 280 -19.51 -10.54 -19.08
C THR A 280 -20.04 -11.85 -18.50
N TYR A 281 -21.14 -12.37 -19.04
CA TYR A 281 -21.72 -13.65 -18.64
C TYR A 281 -21.31 -14.74 -19.63
N PHE A 282 -20.84 -15.88 -19.12
CA PHE A 282 -20.31 -16.96 -19.94
C PHE A 282 -21.24 -18.15 -20.00
N ILE A 283 -21.70 -18.64 -18.84
CA ILE A 283 -22.57 -19.82 -18.74
C ILE A 283 -23.64 -19.56 -17.68
N ASP A 284 -24.89 -19.85 -17.99
CA ASP A 284 -25.97 -19.93 -17.01
C ASP A 284 -26.45 -21.39 -16.94
N TYR A 285 -26.62 -21.90 -15.72
CA TYR A 285 -27.30 -23.17 -15.43
C TYR A 285 -28.62 -22.84 -14.73
N GLN A 286 -29.69 -23.53 -15.10
CA GLN A 286 -30.87 -23.58 -14.25
C GLN A 286 -30.61 -24.55 -13.09
N VAL A 287 -31.30 -24.32 -11.97
CA VAL A 287 -31.15 -25.11 -10.76
C VAL A 287 -32.49 -25.73 -10.41
N GLU A 288 -32.53 -27.05 -10.32
CA GLU A 288 -33.70 -27.81 -9.85
C GLU A 288 -33.30 -28.63 -8.62
N GLY A 289 -33.68 -28.15 -7.42
CA GLY A 289 -33.14 -28.67 -6.17
C GLY A 289 -31.64 -28.43 -6.08
N THR A 290 -30.84 -29.50 -5.96
CA THR A 290 -29.36 -29.40 -5.95
C THR A 290 -28.71 -29.69 -7.30
N GLU A 291 -29.50 -29.97 -8.35
CA GLU A 291 -28.99 -30.38 -9.66
C GLU A 291 -28.91 -29.18 -10.63
N LEU A 292 -27.82 -29.14 -11.42
CA LEU A 292 -27.66 -28.16 -12.50
C LEU A 292 -28.31 -28.70 -13.79
N THR A 293 -29.22 -27.92 -14.36
CA THR A 293 -29.99 -28.25 -15.57
C THR A 293 -29.89 -27.13 -16.61
N ASP A 294 -30.42 -27.37 -17.81
CA ASP A 294 -30.62 -26.37 -18.88
C ASP A 294 -29.49 -25.34 -19.08
N ILE A 295 -28.31 -25.85 -19.46
CA ILE A 295 -27.12 -25.05 -19.71
C ILE A 295 -27.30 -24.08 -20.89
N THR A 296 -27.01 -22.81 -20.65
CA THR A 296 -26.96 -21.76 -21.67
C THR A 296 -25.54 -21.18 -21.77
N VAL A 297 -24.81 -21.59 -22.82
CA VAL A 297 -23.46 -21.08 -23.11
C VAL A 297 -23.54 -19.81 -23.96
N LYS A 298 -23.01 -18.70 -23.44
CA LYS A 298 -22.98 -17.37 -24.06
C LYS A 298 -21.60 -17.01 -24.61
N GLY A 299 -20.54 -17.64 -24.13
CA GLY A 299 -19.17 -17.44 -24.58
C GLY A 299 -18.19 -18.38 -23.88
N ASP A 300 -16.94 -18.37 -24.34
CA ASP A 300 -15.87 -19.19 -23.77
C ASP A 300 -15.40 -18.63 -22.42
N LEU A 301 -15.09 -19.54 -21.49
CA LEU A 301 -14.54 -19.17 -20.18
C LEU A 301 -13.14 -18.55 -20.34
N PRO A 302 -12.89 -17.36 -19.78
CA PRO A 302 -11.60 -16.67 -19.89
C PRO A 302 -10.54 -17.21 -18.93
N ALA A 303 -10.92 -18.04 -17.96
CA ALA A 303 -10.08 -18.68 -16.96
C ALA A 303 -10.80 -19.91 -16.38
N GLY A 304 -10.04 -20.86 -15.85
CA GLY A 304 -10.55 -22.14 -15.35
C GLY A 304 -11.20 -23.00 -16.44
N ASN A 305 -11.88 -24.06 -16.03
CA ASN A 305 -12.73 -24.88 -16.89
C ASN A 305 -14.10 -25.14 -16.26
N GLU A 306 -15.06 -25.55 -17.07
CA GLU A 306 -16.45 -25.76 -16.65
C GLU A 306 -16.57 -26.73 -15.46
N GLY A 307 -15.79 -27.81 -15.46
CA GLY A 307 -15.80 -28.81 -14.40
C GLY A 307 -15.40 -28.24 -13.03
N GLU A 308 -14.42 -27.34 -12.98
CA GLU A 308 -14.00 -26.66 -11.74
C GLU A 308 -15.13 -25.83 -11.13
N PHE A 309 -15.93 -25.17 -11.97
CA PHE A 309 -17.05 -24.35 -11.49
C PHE A 309 -18.31 -25.17 -11.18
N ILE A 310 -18.46 -26.36 -11.78
CA ILE A 310 -19.46 -27.34 -11.35
C ILE A 310 -19.06 -27.95 -10.00
N ASP A 311 -17.78 -28.26 -9.79
CA ASP A 311 -17.27 -28.71 -8.49
C ASP A 311 -17.47 -27.67 -7.39
N LEU A 312 -17.45 -26.39 -7.75
CA LEU A 312 -17.80 -25.30 -6.83
C LEU A 312 -19.27 -25.34 -6.42
N TRP A 313 -20.18 -25.56 -7.38
CA TRP A 313 -21.60 -25.76 -7.07
C TRP A 313 -21.81 -26.96 -6.15
N HIS A 314 -21.14 -28.08 -6.41
CA HIS A 314 -21.20 -29.26 -5.53
C HIS A 314 -20.61 -29.00 -4.15
N THR A 315 -19.62 -28.10 -4.04
CA THR A 315 -19.10 -27.65 -2.74
C THR A 315 -20.17 -26.87 -1.98
N LEU A 316 -20.86 -25.93 -2.65
CA LEU A 316 -21.97 -25.17 -2.06
C LEU A 316 -23.09 -26.10 -1.54
N THR A 317 -23.60 -27.00 -2.39
CA THR A 317 -24.72 -27.89 -2.02
C THR A 317 -24.38 -28.90 -0.94
N ARG A 318 -23.10 -29.22 -0.77
CA ARG A 318 -22.63 -30.13 0.27
C ARG A 318 -22.43 -29.45 1.62
N VAL A 319 -22.00 -28.19 1.62
CA VAL A 319 -21.57 -27.50 2.84
C VAL A 319 -22.71 -26.75 3.50
N PHE A 320 -23.61 -26.16 2.71
CA PHE A 320 -24.67 -25.31 3.23
C PHE A 320 -26.02 -26.04 3.29
N PRO A 321 -26.92 -25.65 4.22
CA PRO A 321 -28.21 -26.33 4.37
C PRO A 321 -29.11 -26.13 3.14
N GLU A 322 -29.62 -27.24 2.61
CA GLU A 322 -30.44 -27.33 1.38
C GLU A 322 -31.62 -26.35 1.39
N GLN A 323 -32.29 -26.16 2.53
CA GLN A 323 -33.46 -25.30 2.65
C GLN A 323 -33.24 -23.82 2.23
N TYR A 324 -31.99 -23.34 2.26
CA TYR A 324 -31.64 -22.00 1.80
C TYR A 324 -31.16 -21.98 0.35
N LEU A 325 -30.68 -23.12 -0.15
CA LEU A 325 -30.20 -23.28 -1.52
C LEU A 325 -31.36 -23.50 -2.50
N ASP A 326 -32.49 -24.03 -2.04
CA ASP A 326 -33.74 -24.16 -2.81
C ASP A 326 -34.23 -22.82 -3.39
N ALA A 327 -33.79 -21.70 -2.82
CA ALA A 327 -34.10 -20.38 -3.34
C ALA A 327 -33.35 -20.03 -4.63
N ILE A 328 -32.24 -20.71 -4.94
CA ILE A 328 -31.38 -20.45 -6.11
C ILE A 328 -32.02 -21.09 -7.34
N HIS A 329 -32.33 -20.27 -8.35
CA HIS A 329 -32.93 -20.71 -9.61
C HIS A 329 -31.92 -20.72 -10.76
N THR A 330 -30.89 -19.87 -10.67
CA THR A 330 -29.83 -19.78 -11.69
C THR A 330 -28.46 -19.74 -11.04
N TYR A 331 -27.58 -20.64 -11.48
CA TYR A 331 -26.16 -20.59 -11.20
C TYR A 331 -25.42 -20.02 -12.41
N ARG A 332 -24.71 -18.91 -12.24
CA ARG A 332 -24.14 -18.12 -13.33
C ARG A 332 -22.63 -17.98 -13.20
N LEU A 333 -21.94 -18.28 -14.29
CA LEU A 333 -20.52 -18.01 -14.46
C LEU A 333 -20.33 -16.69 -15.19
N PHE A 334 -19.62 -15.76 -14.55
CA PHE A 334 -19.36 -14.44 -15.11
C PHE A 334 -17.90 -14.02 -14.91
N SER A 335 -17.52 -12.87 -15.48
CA SER A 335 -16.37 -12.12 -14.97
C SER A 335 -16.50 -10.62 -15.26
N ASP A 336 -15.98 -9.78 -14.38
CA ASP A 336 -15.83 -8.34 -14.60
C ASP A 336 -14.37 -7.84 -14.50
N GLY A 337 -13.42 -8.76 -14.60
CA GLY A 337 -11.99 -8.49 -14.42
C GLY A 337 -11.42 -9.37 -13.32
N GLU A 338 -10.17 -9.15 -12.94
CA GLU A 338 -9.66 -9.64 -11.66
C GLU A 338 -9.98 -8.62 -10.56
N GLY A 339 -10.40 -9.09 -9.41
CA GLY A 339 -10.46 -8.33 -8.17
C GLY A 339 -11.61 -7.37 -7.97
N ASN A 340 -12.63 -7.40 -8.80
CA ASN A 340 -13.79 -6.53 -8.65
C ASN A 340 -14.93 -7.30 -7.97
N THR A 341 -15.89 -7.85 -8.72
CA THR A 341 -16.97 -8.64 -8.09
C THR A 341 -16.58 -10.11 -8.07
N ALA A 342 -16.15 -10.65 -6.93
CA ALA A 342 -15.76 -12.06 -6.87
C ALA A 342 -16.99 -13.01 -6.96
N ALA A 343 -18.10 -12.64 -6.36
CA ALA A 343 -19.37 -13.36 -6.46
C ALA A 343 -20.53 -12.38 -6.21
N PHE A 344 -21.76 -12.79 -6.52
CA PHE A 344 -22.94 -12.04 -6.11
C PHE A 344 -24.17 -12.96 -6.01
N VAL A 345 -25.13 -12.56 -5.19
CA VAL A 345 -26.50 -13.06 -5.23
C VAL A 345 -27.46 -11.95 -5.66
N SER A 346 -28.23 -12.18 -6.72
CA SER A 346 -29.38 -11.34 -7.10
C SER A 346 -30.65 -12.05 -6.65
N ILE A 347 -31.37 -11.50 -5.68
CA ILE A 347 -32.62 -12.05 -5.18
C ILE A 347 -33.77 -11.20 -5.70
N GLU A 348 -34.58 -11.81 -6.56
CA GLU A 348 -35.72 -11.19 -7.21
C GLU A 348 -36.96 -12.08 -7.00
N ARG A 349 -38.17 -11.50 -7.07
CA ARG A 349 -39.41 -12.27 -6.88
C ARG A 349 -39.61 -13.41 -7.88
N ASP A 350 -39.07 -13.27 -9.09
CA ASP A 350 -39.19 -14.23 -10.18
C ASP A 350 -38.01 -15.22 -10.23
N GLY A 351 -36.99 -15.05 -9.38
CA GLY A 351 -35.93 -16.02 -9.19
C GLY A 351 -34.68 -15.43 -8.53
N THR A 352 -33.89 -16.30 -7.91
CA THR A 352 -32.58 -15.94 -7.36
C THR A 352 -31.47 -16.42 -8.29
N THR A 353 -30.50 -15.55 -8.56
CA THR A 353 -29.28 -15.89 -9.29
C THR A 353 -28.07 -15.86 -8.35
N LEU A 354 -27.34 -16.96 -8.25
CA LEU A 354 -25.98 -16.99 -7.68
C LEU A 354 -24.97 -16.86 -8.83
N GLY A 355 -24.20 -15.78 -8.82
CA GLY A 355 -23.12 -15.52 -9.76
C GLY A 355 -21.75 -15.78 -9.15
N ILE A 356 -20.87 -16.47 -9.87
CA ILE A 356 -19.46 -16.68 -9.52
C ILE A 356 -18.55 -16.08 -10.60
N ASP A 357 -17.57 -15.27 -10.19
CA ASP A 357 -16.53 -14.79 -11.08
C ASP A 357 -15.47 -15.88 -11.30
N VAL A 358 -15.31 -16.27 -12.56
CA VAL A 358 -14.43 -17.36 -12.97
C VAL A 358 -12.94 -17.02 -12.89
N ARG A 359 -12.58 -15.74 -12.71
CA ARG A 359 -11.20 -15.29 -12.50
C ARG A 359 -10.83 -15.18 -11.03
N ASP A 360 -11.79 -14.81 -10.18
CA ASP A 360 -11.54 -14.53 -8.77
C ASP A 360 -11.76 -15.74 -7.85
N ASN A 361 -12.36 -16.83 -8.35
CA ASN A 361 -12.64 -18.05 -7.57
C ASN A 361 -11.76 -19.25 -7.95
N LEU A 362 -10.50 -18.99 -8.30
CA LEU A 362 -9.50 -20.02 -8.61
C LEU A 362 -8.67 -20.44 -7.39
N ASP A 363 -8.65 -19.60 -6.36
CA ASP A 363 -7.93 -19.84 -5.10
C ASP A 363 -8.90 -20.35 -4.03
N LYS A 364 -8.56 -21.47 -3.38
CA LYS A 364 -9.49 -22.20 -2.50
C LYS A 364 -9.92 -21.40 -1.26
N PRO A 365 -9.01 -20.80 -0.46
CA PRO A 365 -9.39 -19.92 0.65
C PRO A 365 -10.37 -18.82 0.25
N SER A 366 -10.06 -18.12 -0.84
CA SER A 366 -10.87 -17.02 -1.36
C SER A 366 -12.25 -17.49 -1.77
N THR A 367 -12.30 -18.58 -2.55
CA THR A 367 -13.54 -19.21 -2.98
C THR A 367 -14.42 -19.60 -1.80
N TYR A 368 -13.87 -20.18 -0.74
CA TYR A 368 -14.68 -20.58 0.42
C TYR A 368 -15.23 -19.37 1.18
N ARG A 369 -14.42 -18.32 1.35
CA ARG A 369 -14.88 -17.06 1.94
C ARG A 369 -16.02 -16.43 1.12
N ASN A 370 -15.87 -16.40 -0.20
CA ASN A 370 -16.90 -15.89 -1.11
C ASN A 370 -18.19 -16.71 -1.00
N LEU A 371 -18.11 -18.05 -0.99
CA LEU A 371 -19.29 -18.90 -0.81
C LEU A 371 -20.00 -18.64 0.53
N ILE A 372 -19.23 -18.52 1.63
CA ILE A 372 -19.79 -18.23 2.95
C ILE A 372 -20.45 -16.84 2.95
N HIS A 373 -19.82 -15.84 2.30
CA HIS A 373 -20.38 -14.50 2.16
C HIS A 373 -21.71 -14.50 1.39
N GLU A 374 -21.74 -15.11 0.21
CA GLU A 374 -22.97 -15.21 -0.59
C GLU A 374 -24.06 -16.02 0.10
N PHE A 375 -23.69 -17.07 0.84
CA PHE A 375 -24.64 -17.78 1.70
C PHE A 375 -25.20 -16.89 2.81
N GLY A 376 -24.38 -15.99 3.38
CA GLY A 376 -24.84 -14.98 4.32
C GLY A 376 -25.96 -14.10 3.74
N HIS A 377 -25.89 -13.75 2.45
CA HIS A 377 -26.98 -13.08 1.74
C HIS A 377 -28.21 -13.99 1.62
N LEU A 378 -28.06 -15.23 1.14
CA LEU A 378 -29.19 -16.17 1.01
C LEU A 378 -29.92 -16.42 2.33
N TYR A 379 -29.18 -16.49 3.43
CA TYR A 379 -29.73 -16.70 4.77
C TYR A 379 -30.49 -15.49 5.31
N SER A 380 -29.97 -14.27 5.07
CA SER A 380 -30.49 -13.04 5.70
C SER A 380 -31.44 -12.22 4.83
N LEU A 381 -31.55 -12.55 3.54
CA LEU A 381 -32.35 -11.82 2.56
C LEU A 381 -33.41 -12.69 1.86
N PRO A 382 -34.12 -13.61 2.53
CA PRO A 382 -35.18 -14.36 1.85
C PRO A 382 -36.21 -13.37 1.29
N ILE A 383 -36.65 -13.56 0.05
CA ILE A 383 -37.51 -12.59 -0.65
C ILE A 383 -38.84 -12.32 0.09
N ASP A 384 -39.28 -13.28 0.89
CA ASP A 384 -40.47 -13.18 1.74
C ASP A 384 -40.31 -12.22 2.92
N ASP A 385 -39.09 -11.79 3.26
CA ASP A 385 -38.83 -10.74 4.27
C ASP A 385 -39.07 -9.33 3.70
N PHE A 386 -39.37 -9.21 2.41
CA PHE A 386 -39.62 -7.94 1.74
C PHE A 386 -41.10 -7.79 1.34
N THR A 387 -41.63 -6.56 1.42
CA THR A 387 -43.03 -6.27 1.06
C THR A 387 -43.32 -6.55 -0.40
N SER A 388 -44.55 -6.99 -0.71
CA SER A 388 -45.02 -7.36 -2.07
C SER A 388 -44.74 -6.32 -3.15
N ASP A 389 -44.62 -5.06 -2.77
CA ASP A 389 -44.51 -3.92 -3.67
C ASP A 389 -43.10 -3.75 -4.26
N CYS A 390 -42.13 -4.53 -3.77
CA CYS A 390 -40.75 -4.50 -4.22
C CYS A 390 -40.37 -5.83 -4.85
N ASP A 391 -39.82 -5.76 -6.06
CA ASP A 391 -39.40 -6.93 -6.83
C ASP A 391 -38.02 -7.44 -6.39
N THR A 392 -37.30 -6.67 -5.57
CA THR A 392 -35.91 -6.89 -5.14
C THR A 392 -35.73 -6.69 -3.63
N THR A 393 -34.52 -6.95 -3.12
CA THR A 393 -34.12 -6.77 -1.70
C THR A 393 -33.73 -5.32 -1.36
N ASP A 394 -34.61 -4.36 -1.68
CA ASP A 394 -34.45 -2.96 -1.27
C ASP A 394 -34.76 -2.83 0.23
N LEU A 395 -33.85 -2.20 0.99
CA LEU A 395 -33.98 -2.02 2.43
C LEU A 395 -35.21 -1.21 2.84
N ASN A 396 -35.74 -0.35 1.97
CA ASN A 396 -36.98 0.39 2.24
C ASN A 396 -38.22 -0.52 2.27
N CYS A 397 -38.09 -1.74 1.75
CA CYS A 397 -39.15 -2.73 1.66
C CYS A 397 -38.98 -3.85 2.68
N LEU A 398 -37.93 -3.80 3.49
CA LEU A 398 -37.64 -4.78 4.52
C LEU A 398 -38.74 -4.75 5.59
N LYS A 399 -39.30 -5.91 5.93
CA LYS A 399 -40.29 -6.04 6.99
C LYS A 399 -39.62 -6.00 8.36
N GLU A 400 -40.37 -5.49 9.34
CA GLU A 400 -39.98 -5.49 10.74
C GLU A 400 -39.83 -6.93 11.28
N ASN A 401 -38.94 -7.13 12.26
CA ASN A 401 -38.67 -8.41 12.94
C ASN A 401 -38.15 -9.51 11.99
N THR A 402 -37.39 -9.12 10.98
CA THR A 402 -36.61 -10.02 10.12
C THR A 402 -35.15 -10.00 10.57
N ILE A 403 -34.35 -10.99 10.15
CA ILE A 403 -32.93 -11.10 10.57
C ILE A 403 -32.16 -9.82 10.27
N LEU A 404 -32.35 -9.28 9.05
CA LEU A 404 -31.65 -8.08 8.64
C LEU A 404 -32.19 -6.82 9.31
N ASP A 405 -33.49 -6.77 9.61
CA ASP A 405 -34.13 -5.66 10.31
C ASP A 405 -33.61 -5.56 11.74
N ASP A 406 -33.58 -6.68 12.46
CA ASP A 406 -33.00 -6.77 13.81
C ASP A 406 -31.52 -6.36 13.82
N PHE A 407 -30.75 -6.78 12.80
CA PHE A 407 -29.34 -6.40 12.65
C PHE A 407 -29.17 -4.90 12.35
N ARG A 408 -29.98 -4.34 11.45
CA ARG A 408 -30.01 -2.91 11.15
C ARG A 408 -30.33 -2.10 12.40
N ASP A 409 -31.40 -2.47 13.09
CA ASP A 409 -31.90 -1.73 14.24
C ASP A 409 -30.91 -1.78 15.40
N ARG A 410 -30.25 -2.92 15.61
CA ARG A 410 -29.25 -3.05 16.68
C ARG A 410 -27.94 -2.33 16.37
N PHE A 411 -27.42 -2.40 15.14
CA PHE A 411 -26.05 -1.97 14.85
C PHE A 411 -25.93 -0.72 13.98
N TRP A 412 -26.96 -0.40 13.19
CA TRP A 412 -26.96 0.72 12.24
C TRP A 412 -27.84 1.90 12.65
N SER A 413 -28.75 1.74 13.62
CA SER A 413 -29.63 2.81 14.11
C SER A 413 -28.89 4.04 14.67
N GLN A 414 -27.63 3.89 15.05
CA GLN A 414 -26.76 5.00 15.46
C GLN A 414 -26.30 5.90 14.30
N TYR A 415 -26.45 5.44 13.05
CA TYR A 415 -26.12 6.20 11.85
C TYR A 415 -27.41 6.73 11.20
N ASP A 416 -27.34 7.90 10.56
CA ASP A 416 -28.47 8.41 9.77
C ASP A 416 -28.89 7.39 8.71
N GLU A 417 -30.19 7.23 8.48
CA GLU A 417 -30.77 6.28 7.50
C GLU A 417 -30.17 6.42 6.09
N GLN A 418 -29.77 7.63 5.70
CA GLN A 418 -29.11 7.88 4.42
C GLN A 418 -27.77 7.14 4.23
N TRP A 419 -27.21 6.58 5.32
CA TRP A 419 -25.99 5.78 5.32
C TRP A 419 -26.26 4.27 5.30
N HIS A 420 -27.51 3.83 5.49
CA HIS A 420 -27.85 2.39 5.50
C HIS A 420 -27.76 1.76 4.11
N GLU A 421 -27.90 2.56 3.05
CA GLU A 421 -27.71 2.16 1.65
C GLU A 421 -26.81 3.18 0.93
N ASN A 422 -25.53 2.82 0.74
CA ASN A 422 -24.51 3.67 0.12
C ASN A 422 -24.11 3.24 -1.29
N SER A 423 -24.71 2.20 -1.87
CA SER A 423 -24.39 1.73 -3.24
C SER A 423 -24.47 2.83 -4.32
N GLY A 424 -25.33 3.83 -4.12
CA GLY A 424 -25.44 4.99 -5.02
C GLY A 424 -24.45 6.14 -4.73
N LYS A 425 -23.63 6.04 -3.68
CA LYS A 425 -22.65 7.08 -3.31
C LYS A 425 -21.31 6.84 -4.01
N SER A 426 -20.52 7.89 -4.15
CA SER A 426 -19.16 7.78 -4.69
C SER A 426 -18.24 7.00 -3.76
N GLN A 427 -17.23 6.33 -4.32
CA GLN A 427 -16.22 5.59 -3.55
C GLN A 427 -15.59 6.41 -2.42
N ALA A 428 -15.27 7.69 -2.68
CA ALA A 428 -14.70 8.58 -1.66
C ALA A 428 -15.66 8.87 -0.49
N GLN A 429 -16.98 8.85 -0.71
CA GLN A 429 -17.96 9.01 0.36
C GLN A 429 -18.08 7.75 1.21
N ILE A 430 -18.07 6.56 0.58
CA ILE A 430 -18.08 5.27 1.28
C ILE A 430 -16.80 5.14 2.12
N GLU A 431 -15.64 5.42 1.54
CA GLU A 431 -14.36 5.46 2.26
C GLU A 431 -14.36 6.49 3.39
N GLY A 432 -14.96 7.66 3.17
CA GLY A 432 -15.14 8.66 4.23
C GLY A 432 -15.98 8.15 5.39
N PHE A 433 -17.10 7.48 5.10
CA PHE A 433 -17.97 6.87 6.12
C PHE A 433 -17.25 5.74 6.87
N TYR A 434 -16.58 4.83 6.16
CA TYR A 434 -15.74 3.78 6.76
C TYR A 434 -14.65 4.37 7.66
N ASN A 435 -13.88 5.34 7.17
CA ASN A 435 -12.76 5.94 7.91
C ASN A 435 -13.19 6.66 9.20
N ASN A 436 -14.42 7.17 9.25
CA ASN A 436 -15.00 7.75 10.45
C ASN A 436 -15.55 6.70 11.43
N ASN A 437 -15.74 5.46 10.99
CA ASN A 437 -16.36 4.37 11.74
C ASN A 437 -15.52 3.08 11.68
N VAL A 438 -14.19 3.17 11.66
CA VAL A 438 -13.28 2.03 11.44
C VAL A 438 -13.38 0.91 12.49
N THR A 439 -13.91 1.21 13.67
CA THR A 439 -14.18 0.23 14.73
C THR A 439 -15.47 -0.54 14.53
N ALA A 440 -16.32 -0.10 13.58
CA ALA A 440 -17.60 -0.72 13.25
C ALA A 440 -17.53 -1.77 12.14
N PHE A 441 -16.44 -1.78 11.35
CA PHE A 441 -16.31 -2.62 10.16
C PHE A 441 -14.90 -3.25 10.08
N TYR A 442 -14.79 -4.46 9.54
CA TYR A 442 -13.50 -5.10 9.20
C TYR A 442 -12.97 -4.55 7.89
N THR A 443 -13.83 -4.37 6.89
CA THR A 443 -13.44 -3.89 5.55
C THR A 443 -14.28 -2.68 5.12
N PRO A 444 -13.78 -1.84 4.19
CA PRO A 444 -14.59 -0.78 3.58
C PRO A 444 -15.85 -1.28 2.88
N TYR A 445 -15.86 -2.53 2.39
CA TYR A 445 -17.00 -3.08 1.66
C TYR A 445 -18.26 -3.24 2.54
N GLN A 446 -18.10 -3.56 3.82
CA GLN A 446 -19.21 -3.58 4.79
C GLN A 446 -19.89 -2.22 4.95
N ALA A 447 -19.15 -1.14 4.72
CA ALA A 447 -19.67 0.21 4.83
C ALA A 447 -20.56 0.59 3.63
N THR A 448 -20.71 -0.28 2.62
CA THR A 448 -21.54 -0.03 1.44
C THR A 448 -23.03 -0.07 1.80
N ASN A 449 -23.49 -1.04 2.58
CA ASN A 449 -24.87 -1.09 3.08
C ASN A 449 -25.00 -2.15 4.20
N VAL A 450 -26.16 -2.20 4.83
CA VAL A 450 -26.45 -3.16 5.92
C VAL A 450 -26.32 -4.62 5.46
N LYS A 451 -26.64 -4.92 4.19
CA LYS A 451 -26.61 -6.27 3.62
C LYS A 451 -25.18 -6.81 3.59
N GLU A 452 -24.25 -6.02 3.05
CA GLU A 452 -22.83 -6.39 3.00
C GLU A 452 -22.21 -6.52 4.39
N ASP A 453 -22.62 -5.67 5.33
CA ASP A 453 -22.15 -5.75 6.71
C ASP A 453 -22.60 -7.02 7.41
N TYR A 454 -23.87 -7.42 7.24
CA TYR A 454 -24.36 -8.69 7.75
C TYR A 454 -23.59 -9.86 7.12
N ALA A 455 -23.48 -9.92 5.79
CA ALA A 455 -22.85 -11.03 5.08
C ALA A 455 -21.37 -11.20 5.46
N ILE A 456 -20.60 -10.12 5.59
CA ILE A 456 -19.21 -10.20 6.08
C ILE A 456 -19.17 -10.56 7.56
N THR A 457 -20.05 -10.03 8.41
CA THR A 457 -20.09 -10.42 9.83
C THR A 457 -20.37 -11.92 9.97
N PHE A 458 -21.30 -12.45 9.19
CA PHE A 458 -21.59 -13.88 9.13
C PHE A 458 -20.35 -14.66 8.65
N MET A 459 -19.69 -14.22 7.58
CA MET A 459 -18.45 -14.84 7.11
C MET A 459 -17.39 -14.90 8.22
N GLN A 460 -17.13 -13.79 8.92
CA GLN A 460 -16.20 -13.72 10.05
C GLN A 460 -16.63 -14.66 11.18
N PHE A 461 -17.91 -14.73 11.50
CA PHE A 461 -18.44 -15.65 12.50
C PHE A 461 -18.13 -17.12 12.17
N ILE A 462 -18.19 -17.51 10.90
CA ILE A 462 -17.86 -18.87 10.46
C ILE A 462 -16.35 -19.10 10.44
N THR A 463 -15.58 -18.20 9.82
CA THR A 463 -14.16 -18.45 9.50
C THR A 463 -13.20 -18.14 10.64
N ASP A 464 -13.64 -17.41 11.66
CA ASP A 464 -12.76 -16.96 12.73
C ASP A 464 -13.19 -17.51 14.10
N LYS A 465 -12.26 -17.45 15.05
CA LYS A 465 -12.59 -17.65 16.46
C LYS A 465 -13.28 -16.41 16.99
N ILE A 466 -14.19 -16.59 17.94
CA ILE A 466 -14.85 -15.45 18.59
C ILE A 466 -13.82 -14.42 19.09
N PRO A 467 -13.94 -13.14 18.70
CA PRO A 467 -13.07 -12.08 19.19
C PRO A 467 -13.19 -11.97 20.72
N SER A 468 -12.08 -12.19 21.43
CA SER A 468 -12.06 -12.18 22.89
C SER A 468 -11.57 -10.82 23.43
N ASN A 469 -12.25 -10.27 24.43
CA ASN A 469 -11.86 -9.04 25.14
C ASN A 469 -11.83 -7.75 24.28
N SER A 470 -12.60 -7.70 23.20
CA SER A 470 -12.77 -6.48 22.40
C SER A 470 -14.18 -5.92 22.58
N SER A 471 -14.26 -4.60 22.76
CA SER A 471 -15.51 -3.83 22.80
C SER A 471 -15.73 -3.03 21.50
N GLN A 472 -14.99 -3.35 20.44
CA GLN A 472 -15.19 -2.71 19.13
C GLN A 472 -16.47 -3.24 18.51
N LEU A 473 -17.27 -2.35 17.92
CA LEU A 473 -18.58 -2.70 17.37
C LEU A 473 -18.53 -3.83 16.34
N ARG A 474 -17.49 -3.89 15.48
CA ARG A 474 -17.28 -5.02 14.55
C ARG A 474 -17.16 -6.38 15.24
N ASP A 475 -16.50 -6.41 16.40
CA ASP A 475 -16.28 -7.63 17.17
C ASP A 475 -17.56 -8.01 17.93
N VAL A 476 -18.30 -7.01 18.44
CA VAL A 476 -19.61 -7.22 19.08
C VAL A 476 -20.62 -7.81 18.10
N LYS A 477 -20.62 -7.38 16.82
CA LYS A 477 -21.47 -7.97 15.78
C LYS A 477 -21.21 -9.46 15.62
N VAL A 478 -19.93 -9.88 15.53
CA VAL A 478 -19.57 -11.30 15.46
C VAL A 478 -19.95 -12.05 16.74
N GLN A 479 -19.71 -11.46 17.91
CA GLN A 479 -20.12 -12.04 19.19
C GLN A 479 -21.64 -12.25 19.28
N SER A 480 -22.45 -11.29 18.78
CA SER A 480 -23.91 -11.39 18.83
C SER A 480 -24.47 -12.56 18.02
N MET A 481 -23.74 -13.09 17.02
CA MET A 481 -24.17 -14.28 16.27
C MET A 481 -24.27 -15.52 17.18
N TYR A 482 -23.54 -15.55 18.31
CA TYR A 482 -23.64 -16.61 19.32
C TYR A 482 -24.88 -16.52 20.21
N GLU A 483 -25.66 -15.44 20.12
CA GLU A 483 -26.94 -15.30 20.82
C GLU A 483 -28.07 -16.08 20.13
N ASN A 484 -27.87 -16.49 18.87
CA ASN A 484 -28.81 -17.27 18.10
C ASN A 484 -28.36 -18.74 18.02
N ASN A 485 -29.15 -19.63 18.62
CA ASN A 485 -28.90 -21.07 18.63
C ASN A 485 -28.77 -21.67 17.23
N ASP A 486 -29.58 -21.23 16.27
CA ASP A 486 -29.58 -21.77 14.91
C ASP A 486 -28.30 -21.40 14.18
N LEU A 487 -27.78 -20.19 14.41
CA LEU A 487 -26.48 -19.76 13.87
C LEU A 487 -25.32 -20.53 14.49
N VAL A 488 -25.36 -20.80 15.78
CA VAL A 488 -24.34 -21.61 16.47
C VAL A 488 -24.29 -23.03 15.91
N VAL A 489 -25.45 -23.67 15.72
CA VAL A 489 -25.58 -24.98 15.07
C VAL A 489 -25.07 -24.93 13.63
N MET A 490 -25.50 -23.93 12.87
CA MET A 490 -25.10 -23.75 11.48
C MET A 490 -23.59 -23.60 11.33
N ARG A 491 -22.93 -22.85 12.23
CA ARG A 491 -21.46 -22.73 12.24
C ARG A 491 -20.77 -24.07 12.41
N VAL A 492 -21.23 -24.90 13.35
CA VAL A 492 -20.65 -26.23 13.59
C VAL A 492 -20.80 -27.09 12.33
N ASN A 493 -22.00 -27.15 11.77
CA ASN A 493 -22.30 -27.97 10.58
C ASN A 493 -21.48 -27.54 9.35
N ILE A 494 -21.39 -26.22 9.09
CA ILE A 494 -20.62 -25.70 7.95
C ILE A 494 -19.13 -26.05 8.09
N LEU A 495 -18.54 -25.84 9.27
CA LEU A 495 -17.13 -26.13 9.51
C LEU A 495 -16.84 -27.63 9.46
N GLU A 496 -17.74 -28.46 9.98
CA GLU A 496 -17.64 -29.92 9.86
C GLU A 496 -17.69 -30.37 8.40
N ALA A 497 -18.64 -29.84 7.62
CA ALA A 497 -18.81 -30.20 6.22
C ALA A 497 -17.58 -29.81 5.38
N PHE A 498 -17.02 -28.61 5.59
CA PHE A 498 -15.76 -28.21 4.95
C PHE A 498 -14.60 -29.12 5.36
N LEU A 499 -14.46 -29.43 6.64
CA LEU A 499 -13.41 -30.33 7.14
C LEU A 499 -13.51 -31.73 6.54
N GLN A 500 -14.72 -32.28 6.47
CA GLN A 500 -14.96 -33.59 5.88
C GLN A 500 -14.66 -33.59 4.38
N LEU A 501 -15.08 -32.54 3.66
CA LEU A 501 -14.79 -32.36 2.24
C LEU A 501 -13.26 -32.34 1.98
N GLU A 502 -12.50 -31.59 2.77
CA GLU A 502 -11.05 -31.51 2.59
C GLU A 502 -10.32 -32.80 2.98
N LYS A 503 -10.80 -33.52 4.00
CA LYS A 503 -10.30 -34.86 4.35
C LYS A 503 -10.45 -35.84 3.20
N GLU A 504 -11.60 -35.84 2.53
CA GLU A 504 -11.86 -36.71 1.38
C GLU A 504 -11.04 -36.33 0.15
N ARG A 505 -10.76 -35.05 -0.07
CA ARG A 505 -9.87 -34.59 -1.15
C ARG A 505 -8.39 -34.93 -0.89
N ALA A 506 -8.00 -35.05 0.37
CA ALA A 506 -6.63 -35.38 0.78
C ALA A 506 -6.35 -36.90 0.83
N SER A 507 -7.38 -37.74 0.87
CA SER A 507 -7.29 -39.20 0.81
C SER A 507 -7.22 -39.71 -0.62
#